data_AF-A0A653C5E5-F1
#
_entry.id   AF-A0A653C5E5-F1
#
_cell.length_a   1.000
_cell.length_b   1.000
_cell.length_c   1.000
_cell.angle_alpha   90.00
_cell.angle_beta   90.00
_cell.angle_gamma   90.00
#
_symmetry.space_group_name_H-M   'P 1'
#
loop_
_entity.id
_entity.type
_entity.pdbx_description
1 polymer ?
#
loop_
_entity_poly.entity_id
_entity_poly.type
_entity_poly.pdbx_seq_one_letter_code
_entity_poly.pdbx_strand_id
1 'polypeptide(L)'
;MEVTNTNFSDMLPQIQNAINKCTFMAIDCEFTGLNITRNINALDTPQEYYQKVRRNCREFLIIQYGLCTFKYDAKNNVFKKDDFNFYIFRRPVNRNIPDQRFLCQASSIHFLVSESFDFNKLFKEGIPYLNEEESEAYKAAVEESYKRRSDLIQSQQDTTNESIPIPDNAKAFIEDVIEQLEEFIKSGNDELQLPRCNAFYRRLIYQTKTEKFADKICLETRQMNKDRILFATKFKSKENEEESERKKYNEQLKELEDFVGFSKLIKMIINARKLVVGHNMCLDLLHTIDKFLMPLPEDYFDFKGMAHDLFPK
;
A
#
# COMPACT_ATOMS: atom_id res chain seq x y z
N MET A 1 23.36 0.98 12.13
CA MET A 1 22.55 -0.27 12.22
C MET A 1 21.78 -0.48 10.93
N GLU A 2 21.66 -1.71 10.43
CA GLU A 2 20.84 -1.98 9.24
C GLU A 2 19.38 -2.27 9.61
N VAL A 3 18.46 -1.60 8.93
CA VAL A 3 17.02 -1.69 9.20
C VAL A 3 16.32 -2.10 7.91
N THR A 4 15.57 -3.19 7.97
CA THR A 4 14.77 -3.74 6.87
C THR A 4 13.35 -3.99 7.35
N ASN A 5 12.46 -4.42 6.47
CA ASN A 5 11.05 -4.66 6.80
C ASN A 5 10.86 -5.69 7.93
N THR A 6 11.82 -6.59 8.14
CA THR A 6 11.73 -7.64 9.17
C THR A 6 11.94 -7.11 10.59
N ASN A 7 12.74 -6.05 10.76
CA ASN A 7 13.08 -5.49 12.07
C ASN A 7 12.61 -4.04 12.27
N PHE A 8 12.04 -3.40 11.24
CA PHE A 8 11.64 -1.99 11.28
C PHE A 8 10.64 -1.69 12.41
N SER A 9 9.62 -2.53 12.59
CA SER A 9 8.61 -2.34 13.65
C SER A 9 9.22 -2.42 15.05
N ASP A 10 10.09 -3.41 15.28
CA ASP A 10 10.75 -3.62 16.58
C ASP A 10 11.75 -2.51 16.90
N MET A 11 12.41 -1.95 15.89
CA MET A 11 13.38 -0.87 16.05
C MET A 11 12.74 0.52 16.14
N LEU A 12 11.50 0.69 15.72
CA LEU A 12 10.82 1.98 15.66
C LEU A 12 10.82 2.73 17.02
N PRO A 13 10.59 2.10 18.18
CA PRO A 13 10.68 2.76 19.48
C PRO A 13 12.08 3.29 19.81
N GLN A 14 13.13 2.54 19.44
CA GLN A 14 14.52 2.96 19.64
C GLN A 14 14.85 4.16 18.76
N ILE A 15 14.47 4.10 17.48
CA ILE A 15 14.69 5.18 16.50
C ILE A 15 13.96 6.45 16.95
N GLN A 16 12.68 6.34 17.34
CA GLN A 16 11.89 7.45 17.85
C GLN A 16 12.56 8.09 19.08
N ASN A 17 13.05 7.28 20.01
CA ASN A 17 13.76 7.77 21.19
C ASN A 17 15.09 8.48 20.82
N ALA A 18 15.82 7.99 19.82
CA ALA A 18 17.03 8.63 19.31
C ALA A 18 16.71 9.99 18.67
N ILE A 19 15.71 10.05 17.79
CA ILE A 19 15.20 11.29 17.18
C ILE A 19 14.73 12.27 18.27
N ASN A 20 14.02 11.82 19.30
CA ASN A 20 13.53 12.70 20.36
C ASN A 20 14.63 13.24 21.26
N LYS A 21 15.71 12.49 21.48
CA LYS A 21 16.82 12.87 22.39
C LYS A 21 18.00 13.57 21.71
N CYS A 22 18.08 13.54 20.38
CA CYS A 22 19.19 14.16 19.66
C CYS A 22 19.15 15.69 19.72
N THR A 23 20.29 16.31 19.47
CA THR A 23 20.46 17.75 19.26
C THR A 23 20.17 18.11 17.79
N PHE A 24 20.70 17.33 16.85
CA PHE A 24 20.46 17.45 15.42
C PHE A 24 20.58 16.08 14.74
N MET A 25 20.21 16.01 13.47
CA MET A 25 20.26 14.81 12.64
C MET A 25 21.06 15.09 11.36
N ALA A 26 21.68 14.07 10.81
CA ALA A 26 22.23 14.09 9.45
C ALA A 26 21.56 13.00 8.61
N ILE A 27 21.28 13.31 7.35
CA ILE A 27 20.65 12.39 6.40
C ILE A 27 21.46 12.31 5.09
N ASP A 28 21.34 11.17 4.43
CA ASP A 28 21.95 10.89 3.13
C ASP A 28 21.18 9.76 2.46
N CYS A 29 21.05 9.76 1.14
CA CYS A 29 20.27 8.75 0.41
C CYS A 29 21.06 8.11 -0.74
N GLU A 30 20.77 6.84 -0.98
CA GLU A 30 21.23 6.13 -2.17
C GLU A 30 20.08 5.98 -3.18
N PHE A 31 20.38 6.21 -4.45
CA PHE A 31 19.39 6.26 -5.53
C PHE A 31 19.63 5.18 -6.60
N THR A 32 18.55 4.74 -7.28
CA THR A 32 18.68 3.86 -8.45
C THR A 32 19.31 4.54 -9.67
N GLY A 33 19.38 5.86 -9.66
CA GLY A 33 19.98 6.69 -10.69
C GLY A 33 19.82 8.17 -10.38
N LEU A 34 20.47 9.03 -11.18
CA LEU A 34 20.50 10.47 -10.92
C LEU A 34 19.83 11.29 -12.03
N ASN A 35 20.04 10.91 -13.30
CA ASN A 35 19.61 11.72 -14.44
C ASN A 35 19.01 10.86 -15.54
N ILE A 36 17.84 11.25 -16.04
CA ILE A 36 17.23 10.65 -17.24
C ILE A 36 18.01 11.12 -18.48
N THR A 37 18.27 12.43 -18.54
CA THR A 37 19.04 13.08 -19.60
C THR A 37 20.05 14.05 -19.02
N ARG A 38 21.19 14.23 -19.70
CA ARG A 38 22.22 15.21 -19.32
C ARG A 38 21.86 16.59 -19.88
N ASN A 39 20.83 17.22 -19.35
CA ASN A 39 20.33 18.52 -19.82
C ASN A 39 20.41 19.64 -18.77
N ILE A 40 21.05 19.39 -17.63
CA ILE A 40 21.34 20.41 -16.60
C ILE A 40 22.52 21.26 -17.07
N ASN A 41 22.34 22.58 -17.10
CA ASN A 41 23.35 23.55 -17.52
C ASN A 41 23.73 24.45 -16.36
N ALA A 42 24.99 24.91 -16.34
CA ALA A 42 25.49 25.82 -15.32
C ALA A 42 24.80 27.21 -15.33
N LEU A 43 24.12 27.56 -16.42
CA LEU A 43 23.41 28.82 -16.59
C LEU A 43 21.90 28.71 -16.29
N ASP A 44 21.43 27.53 -15.87
CA ASP A 44 20.03 27.35 -15.50
C ASP A 44 19.68 28.25 -14.31
N THR A 45 18.55 28.94 -14.42
CA THR A 45 17.94 29.58 -13.25
C THR A 45 17.53 28.51 -12.22
N PRO A 46 17.37 28.87 -10.93
CA PRO A 46 16.89 27.92 -9.92
C PRO A 46 15.56 27.24 -10.31
N GLN A 47 14.65 27.95 -10.96
CA GLN A 47 13.39 27.40 -11.49
C GLN A 47 13.66 26.32 -12.54
N GLU A 48 14.49 26.61 -13.54
CA GLU A 48 14.80 25.68 -14.63
C GLU A 48 15.53 24.45 -14.10
N TYR A 49 16.47 24.65 -13.19
CA TYR A 49 17.15 23.55 -12.50
C TYR A 49 16.14 22.67 -11.76
N TYR A 50 15.26 23.29 -10.95
CA TYR A 50 14.20 22.59 -10.22
C TYR A 50 13.32 21.74 -11.14
N GLN A 51 12.85 22.29 -12.27
CA GLN A 51 12.04 21.52 -13.21
C GLN A 51 12.76 20.27 -13.74
N LYS A 52 14.06 20.39 -14.04
CA LYS A 52 14.86 19.28 -14.55
C LYS A 52 15.05 18.20 -13.48
N VAL A 53 15.43 18.57 -12.27
CA VAL A 53 15.65 17.60 -11.17
C VAL A 53 14.35 16.99 -10.66
N ARG A 54 13.25 17.75 -10.61
CA ARG A 54 11.91 17.26 -10.27
C ARG A 54 11.47 16.15 -11.22
N ARG A 55 11.70 16.31 -12.53
CA ARG A 55 11.40 15.27 -13.51
C ARG A 55 12.22 14.00 -13.27
N ASN A 56 13.52 14.14 -12.99
CA ASN A 56 14.38 13.00 -12.68
C ASN A 56 13.93 12.28 -11.40
N CYS A 57 13.55 13.04 -10.37
CA CYS A 57 13.13 12.52 -9.07
C CYS A 57 11.98 11.52 -9.18
N ARG A 58 11.03 11.73 -10.09
CA ARG A 58 9.86 10.85 -10.27
C ARG A 58 10.21 9.46 -10.79
N GLU A 59 11.26 9.35 -11.60
CA GLU A 59 11.60 8.10 -12.28
C GLU A 59 12.55 7.21 -11.48
N PHE A 60 13.39 7.79 -10.60
CA PHE A 60 14.34 7.05 -9.77
C PHE A 60 13.85 6.88 -8.33
N LEU A 61 14.28 5.80 -7.67
CA LEU A 61 13.90 5.50 -6.28
C LEU A 61 15.02 5.87 -5.32
N ILE A 62 14.63 6.21 -4.08
CA ILE A 62 15.50 6.04 -2.91
C ILE A 62 15.46 4.56 -2.55
N ILE A 63 16.63 3.93 -2.46
CA ILE A 63 16.76 2.51 -2.11
C ILE A 63 17.44 2.29 -0.77
N GLN A 64 18.20 3.27 -0.30
CA GLN A 64 18.68 3.30 1.07
C GLN A 64 18.63 4.73 1.61
N TYR A 65 18.22 4.85 2.87
CA TYR A 65 18.19 6.11 3.60
C TYR A 65 19.09 6.00 4.82
N GLY A 66 20.12 6.82 4.88
CA GLY A 66 20.99 7.00 6.03
C GLY A 66 20.41 8.04 6.97
N LEU A 67 20.32 7.70 8.26
CA LEU A 67 20.01 8.63 9.33
C LEU A 67 21.04 8.50 10.44
N CYS A 68 21.70 9.60 10.79
CA CYS A 68 22.56 9.67 11.95
C CYS A 68 22.03 10.72 12.91
N THR A 69 21.71 10.31 14.14
CA THR A 69 21.29 11.24 15.19
C THR A 69 22.48 11.62 16.05
N PHE A 70 22.61 12.88 16.44
CA PHE A 70 23.72 13.38 17.26
C PHE A 70 23.21 13.97 18.55
N LYS A 71 23.67 13.46 19.70
CA LYS A 71 23.33 13.97 21.02
C LYS A 71 24.57 14.48 21.72
N TYR A 72 24.56 15.75 22.10
CA TYR A 72 25.66 16.32 22.88
C TYR A 72 25.63 15.84 24.34
N ASP A 73 26.73 15.27 24.83
CA ASP A 73 26.94 14.91 26.23
C ASP A 73 27.81 15.97 26.90
N ALA A 74 27.15 16.95 27.53
CA ALA A 74 27.82 18.08 28.18
C ALA A 74 28.77 17.69 29.31
N LYS A 75 28.59 16.52 29.95
CA LYS A 75 29.47 16.08 31.04
C LYS A 75 30.84 15.65 30.52
N ASN A 76 30.85 14.99 29.37
CA ASN A 76 32.05 14.43 28.76
C ASN A 76 32.58 15.30 27.61
N ASN A 77 31.86 16.37 27.25
CA ASN A 77 32.19 17.27 26.15
C ASN A 77 32.35 16.55 24.79
N VAL A 78 31.48 15.57 24.52
CA VAL A 78 31.49 14.75 23.29
C VAL A 78 30.11 14.61 22.69
N PHE A 79 30.03 14.38 21.38
CA PHE A 79 28.79 13.95 20.72
C PHE A 79 28.69 12.43 20.72
N LYS A 80 27.56 11.91 21.17
CA LYS A 80 27.15 10.52 20.95
C LYS A 80 26.32 10.45 19.68
N LYS A 81 26.49 9.38 18.91
CA LYS A 81 25.76 9.17 17.67
C LYS A 81 25.06 7.82 17.65
N ASP A 82 23.89 7.80 17.01
CA ASP A 82 23.20 6.56 16.62
C ASP A 82 22.95 6.63 15.10
N ASP A 83 23.48 5.66 14.37
CA ASP A 83 23.36 5.55 12.90
C ASP A 83 22.41 4.42 12.48
N PHE A 84 21.63 4.69 11.44
CA PHE A 84 20.63 3.78 10.88
C PHE A 84 20.68 3.83 9.35
N ASN A 85 20.72 2.66 8.71
CA ASN A 85 20.66 2.49 7.27
C ASN A 85 19.37 1.72 6.95
N PHE A 86 18.40 2.41 6.37
CA PHE A 86 17.10 1.84 6.03
C PHE A 86 17.11 1.36 4.60
N TYR A 87 16.85 0.07 4.38
CA TYR A 87 16.58 -0.45 3.03
C TYR A 87 15.12 -0.21 2.69
N ILE A 88 14.85 0.50 1.60
CA ILE A 88 13.52 0.99 1.26
C ILE A 88 13.15 0.48 -0.13
N PHE A 89 12.02 -0.20 -0.24
CA PHE A 89 11.55 -0.66 -1.55
C PHE A 89 10.04 -0.71 -1.61
N ARG A 90 9.49 -0.10 -2.67
CA ARG A 90 8.06 -0.11 -2.92
C ARG A 90 7.66 -1.43 -3.57
N ARG A 91 7.18 -2.37 -2.77
CA ARG A 91 6.64 -3.63 -3.27
C ARG A 91 5.29 -3.41 -3.92
N PRO A 92 4.94 -4.19 -4.96
CA PRO A 92 3.59 -4.20 -5.48
C PRO A 92 2.65 -4.59 -4.34
N VAL A 93 1.76 -3.67 -4.00
CA VAL A 93 0.74 -3.89 -2.98
C VAL A 93 -0.45 -4.57 -3.65
N ASN A 94 -1.45 -4.95 -2.85
CA ASN A 94 -2.75 -5.40 -3.33
C ASN A 94 -3.34 -4.44 -4.40
N ARG A 95 -4.47 -4.84 -4.99
CA ARG A 95 -5.12 -4.15 -6.12
C ARG A 95 -5.43 -2.66 -5.91
N ASN A 96 -5.36 -2.15 -4.67
CA ASN A 96 -5.68 -0.77 -4.35
C ASN A 96 -4.52 0.21 -4.60
N ILE A 97 -3.29 -0.28 -4.84
CA ILE A 97 -2.14 0.59 -5.12
C ILE A 97 -1.59 0.26 -6.50
N PRO A 98 -1.32 1.28 -7.33
CA PRO A 98 -0.72 1.06 -8.63
C PRO A 98 0.69 0.46 -8.49
N ASP A 99 0.98 -0.51 -9.35
CA ASP A 99 2.31 -1.09 -9.49
C ASP A 99 3.27 -0.05 -10.08
N GLN A 100 4.22 0.42 -9.27
CA GLN A 100 5.12 1.51 -9.65
C GLN A 100 6.24 0.99 -10.56
N ARG A 101 6.42 1.68 -11.69
CA ARG A 101 7.59 1.52 -12.55
C ARG A 101 8.65 2.55 -12.16
N PHE A 102 9.90 2.13 -12.23
CA PHE A 102 11.05 3.00 -11.95
C PHE A 102 12.20 2.68 -12.91
N LEU A 103 13.14 3.61 -13.01
CA LEU A 103 14.35 3.48 -13.80
C LEU A 103 15.56 3.14 -12.92
N CYS A 104 16.52 2.46 -13.53
CA CYS A 104 17.85 2.23 -12.97
C CYS A 104 18.89 2.78 -13.94
N GLN A 105 19.83 3.57 -13.43
CA GLN A 105 20.98 4.05 -14.19
C GLN A 105 22.13 3.07 -14.01
N ALA A 106 22.60 2.46 -15.10
CA ALA A 106 23.63 1.42 -15.06
C ALA A 106 24.90 1.82 -14.29
N SER A 107 25.37 3.07 -14.45
CA SER A 107 26.55 3.56 -13.72
C SER A 107 26.33 3.67 -12.22
N SER A 108 25.12 4.06 -11.78
CA SER A 108 24.77 4.18 -10.36
C SER A 108 24.68 2.81 -9.72
N ILE A 109 24.02 1.86 -10.39
CA ILE A 109 23.96 0.47 -9.93
C ILE A 109 25.36 -0.14 -9.85
N HIS A 110 26.20 0.06 -10.87
CA HIS A 110 27.58 -0.44 -10.86
C HIS A 110 28.38 0.14 -9.69
N PHE A 111 28.27 1.44 -9.42
CA PHE A 111 28.93 2.10 -8.29
C PHE A 111 28.48 1.50 -6.95
N LEU A 112 27.17 1.33 -6.74
CA LEU A 112 26.65 0.72 -5.52
C LEU A 112 27.12 -0.73 -5.36
N VAL A 113 27.18 -1.51 -6.44
CA VAL A 113 27.74 -2.87 -6.40
C VAL A 113 29.22 -2.84 -6.00
N SER A 114 30.03 -1.90 -6.51
CA SER A 114 31.44 -1.79 -6.11
C SER A 114 31.62 -1.40 -4.64
N GLU A 115 30.67 -0.66 -4.08
CA GLU A 115 30.61 -0.33 -2.64
C GLU A 115 29.90 -1.41 -1.80
N SER A 116 29.70 -2.61 -2.37
CA SER A 116 29.10 -3.78 -1.68
C SER A 116 27.64 -3.59 -1.24
N PHE A 117 26.86 -2.77 -1.95
CA PHE A 117 25.43 -2.63 -1.69
C PHE A 117 24.67 -3.95 -1.96
N ASP A 118 23.87 -4.39 -0.98
CA ASP A 118 23.09 -5.62 -1.08
C ASP A 118 21.70 -5.38 -1.71
N PHE A 119 21.63 -5.55 -3.04
CA PHE A 119 20.37 -5.49 -3.79
C PHE A 119 19.40 -6.63 -3.47
N ASN A 120 19.87 -7.79 -3.03
CA ASN A 120 18.96 -8.87 -2.64
C ASN A 120 18.19 -8.47 -1.37
N LYS A 121 18.90 -7.90 -0.39
CA LYS A 121 18.29 -7.36 0.83
C LYS A 121 17.29 -6.25 0.49
N LEU A 122 17.64 -5.33 -0.41
CA LEU A 122 16.72 -4.30 -0.91
C LEU A 122 15.41 -4.90 -1.44
N PHE A 123 15.47 -5.78 -2.44
CA PHE A 123 14.26 -6.25 -3.13
C PHE A 123 13.45 -7.27 -2.31
N LYS A 124 14.10 -8.05 -1.43
CA LYS A 124 13.43 -9.05 -0.59
C LYS A 124 12.93 -8.49 0.73
N GLU A 125 13.64 -7.52 1.30
CA GLU A 125 13.44 -7.03 2.67
C GLU A 125 13.28 -5.51 2.75
N GLY A 126 13.22 -4.77 1.64
CA GLY A 126 12.98 -3.33 1.66
C GLY A 126 11.67 -2.97 2.35
N ILE A 127 11.74 -1.95 3.20
CA ILE A 127 10.62 -1.36 3.95
C ILE A 127 9.68 -0.69 2.94
N PRO A 128 8.38 -0.98 2.96
CA PRO A 128 7.42 -0.32 2.09
C PRO A 128 7.21 1.14 2.51
N TYR A 129 6.62 1.92 1.62
CA TYR A 129 6.21 3.28 1.90
C TYR A 129 5.04 3.67 1.01
N LEU A 130 4.26 4.62 1.50
CA LEU A 130 3.23 5.34 0.75
C LEU A 130 3.30 6.81 1.14
N ASN A 131 3.11 7.70 0.17
CA ASN A 131 2.92 9.11 0.47
C ASN A 131 1.49 9.36 1.01
N GLU A 132 1.20 10.60 1.41
CA GLU A 132 -0.09 10.96 2.02
C GLU A 132 -1.26 10.76 1.06
N GLU A 133 -1.13 11.24 -0.18
CA GLU A 133 -2.19 11.09 -1.19
C GLU A 133 -2.51 9.62 -1.49
N GLU A 134 -1.49 8.78 -1.60
CA GLU A 134 -1.64 7.33 -1.84
C GLU A 134 -2.26 6.62 -0.64
N SER A 135 -1.86 6.99 0.57
CA SER A 135 -2.43 6.44 1.80
C SER A 135 -3.91 6.82 1.96
N GLU A 136 -4.27 8.06 1.62
CA GLU A 136 -5.66 8.54 1.67
C GLU A 136 -6.51 7.88 0.59
N ALA A 137 -6.01 7.77 -0.64
CA ALA A 137 -6.70 7.09 -1.73
C ALA A 137 -6.96 5.61 -1.40
N TYR A 138 -5.98 4.92 -0.82
CA TYR A 138 -6.15 3.54 -0.37
C TYR A 138 -7.24 3.45 0.71
N LYS A 139 -7.18 4.31 1.73
CA LYS A 139 -8.14 4.33 2.82
C LYS A 139 -9.57 4.58 2.30
N ALA A 140 -9.72 5.56 1.42
CA ALA A 140 -11.01 5.86 0.77
C ALA A 140 -11.54 4.66 -0.03
N ALA A 141 -10.69 3.96 -0.79
CA ALA A 141 -11.09 2.77 -1.54
C ALA A 141 -11.55 1.61 -0.64
N VAL A 142 -10.88 1.41 0.50
CA VAL A 142 -11.27 0.40 1.51
C VAL A 142 -12.60 0.78 2.17
N GLU A 143 -12.76 2.04 2.58
CA GLU A 143 -14.00 2.55 3.17
C GLU A 143 -15.19 2.46 2.20
N GLU A 144 -15.01 2.84 0.93
CA GLU A 144 -16.04 2.73 -0.10
C GLU A 144 -16.42 1.27 -0.36
N SER A 145 -15.42 0.38 -0.40
CA SER A 145 -15.65 -1.05 -0.58
C SER A 145 -16.39 -1.68 0.61
N TYR A 146 -16.10 -1.21 1.82
CA TYR A 146 -16.80 -1.64 3.04
C TYR A 146 -18.24 -1.12 3.07
N LYS A 147 -18.46 0.18 2.79
CA LYS A 147 -19.79 0.78 2.70
C LYS A 147 -20.68 0.05 1.69
N ARG A 148 -20.19 -0.16 0.46
CA ARG A 148 -20.93 -0.90 -0.58
C ARG A 148 -21.32 -2.30 -0.11
N ARG A 149 -20.44 -3.02 0.59
CA ARG A 149 -20.73 -4.36 1.11
C ARG A 149 -21.71 -4.34 2.28
N SER A 150 -21.59 -3.36 3.19
CA SER A 150 -22.53 -3.13 4.28
C SER A 150 -23.94 -2.80 3.77
N ASP A 151 -24.04 -1.92 2.77
CA ASP A 151 -25.31 -1.54 2.16
C ASP A 151 -25.97 -2.74 1.45
N LEU A 152 -25.18 -3.61 0.82
CA LEU A 152 -25.66 -4.87 0.25
C LEU A 152 -26.20 -5.81 1.32
N ILE A 153 -25.53 -5.95 2.47
CA ILE A 153 -26.00 -6.80 3.58
C ILE A 153 -27.31 -6.25 4.18
N GLN A 154 -27.44 -4.93 4.29
CA GLN A 154 -28.67 -4.29 4.78
C GLN A 154 -29.83 -4.39 3.78
N SER A 155 -29.56 -4.21 2.49
CA SER A 155 -30.56 -4.24 1.40
C SER A 155 -30.98 -5.64 0.94
N GLN A 156 -30.36 -6.72 1.45
CA GLN A 156 -30.78 -8.11 1.23
C GLN A 156 -32.24 -8.43 1.67
N GLN A 157 -33.00 -7.44 2.14
CA GLN A 157 -34.42 -7.61 2.48
C GLN A 157 -35.42 -7.31 1.37
N ASP A 158 -35.07 -6.65 0.26
CA ASP A 158 -36.10 -6.26 -0.73
C ASP A 158 -35.59 -6.22 -2.17
N THR A 159 -35.49 -7.40 -2.82
CA THR A 159 -35.53 -7.46 -4.29
C THR A 159 -36.66 -8.39 -4.74
N THR A 160 -37.85 -7.81 -4.91
CA THR A 160 -38.92 -8.40 -5.72
C THR A 160 -38.51 -8.39 -7.19
N ASN A 161 -37.72 -9.37 -7.62
CA ASN A 161 -37.45 -9.58 -9.04
C ASN A 161 -38.56 -10.44 -9.64
N GLU A 162 -39.09 -10.04 -10.79
CA GLU A 162 -40.02 -10.84 -11.60
C GLU A 162 -39.44 -12.24 -11.83
N SER A 163 -40.16 -13.27 -11.37
CA SER A 163 -39.78 -14.68 -11.54
C SER A 163 -39.84 -15.03 -13.03
N ILE A 164 -38.71 -15.45 -13.60
CA ILE A 164 -38.66 -15.91 -14.99
C ILE A 164 -39.02 -17.40 -14.97
N PRO A 165 -39.96 -17.86 -15.83
CA PRO A 165 -40.24 -19.28 -15.95
C PRO A 165 -39.00 -20.01 -16.47
N ILE A 166 -38.60 -21.08 -15.76
CA ILE A 166 -37.44 -21.91 -16.11
C ILE A 166 -37.75 -22.65 -17.42
N PRO A 167 -37.00 -22.42 -18.51
CA PRO A 167 -37.23 -23.11 -19.77
C PRO A 167 -36.91 -24.62 -19.64
N ASP A 168 -37.56 -25.46 -20.45
CA ASP A 168 -37.45 -26.92 -20.34
C ASP A 168 -36.02 -27.46 -20.48
N ASN A 169 -35.19 -26.81 -21.30
CA ASN A 169 -33.78 -27.15 -21.48
C ASN A 169 -32.90 -26.82 -20.26
N ALA A 170 -33.38 -26.00 -19.32
CA ALA A 170 -32.66 -25.58 -18.14
C ALA A 170 -33.12 -26.31 -16.86
N LYS A 171 -34.27 -26.98 -16.89
CA LYS A 171 -34.84 -27.69 -15.73
C LYS A 171 -33.90 -28.72 -15.13
N ALA A 172 -33.38 -29.64 -15.96
CA ALA A 172 -32.49 -30.70 -15.49
C ALA A 172 -31.23 -30.16 -14.80
N PHE A 173 -30.66 -29.05 -15.30
CA PHE A 173 -29.49 -28.41 -14.70
C PHE A 173 -29.81 -27.74 -13.36
N ILE A 174 -30.95 -27.04 -13.27
CA ILE A 174 -31.35 -26.37 -12.03
C ILE A 174 -31.74 -27.41 -10.97
N GLU A 175 -32.37 -28.52 -11.34
CA GLU A 175 -32.68 -29.63 -10.44
C GLU A 175 -31.41 -30.26 -9.84
N ASP A 176 -30.39 -30.54 -10.67
CA ASP A 176 -29.08 -31.02 -10.21
C ASP A 176 -28.41 -30.03 -9.23
N VAL A 177 -28.46 -28.72 -9.52
CA VAL A 177 -27.94 -27.69 -8.61
C VAL A 177 -28.73 -27.62 -7.30
N ILE A 178 -30.06 -27.79 -7.33
CA ILE A 178 -30.89 -27.84 -6.13
C ILE A 178 -30.50 -29.04 -5.26
N GLU A 179 -30.32 -30.21 -5.85
CA GLU A 179 -29.92 -31.43 -5.13
C GLU A 179 -28.55 -31.26 -4.46
N GLN A 180 -27.57 -30.72 -5.19
CA GLN A 180 -26.25 -30.40 -4.63
C GLN A 180 -26.32 -29.39 -3.47
N LEU A 181 -27.18 -28.37 -3.57
CA LEU A 181 -27.39 -27.39 -2.50
C LEU A 181 -28.07 -28.00 -1.27
N GLU A 182 -29.05 -28.90 -1.46
CA GLU A 182 -29.72 -29.62 -0.36
C GLU A 182 -28.76 -30.56 0.38
N GLU A 183 -27.92 -31.30 -0.36
CA GLU A 183 -26.86 -32.12 0.23
C GLU A 183 -25.84 -31.25 0.96
N PHE A 184 -25.44 -30.12 0.38
CA PHE A 184 -24.49 -29.21 1.01
C PHE A 184 -25.01 -28.64 2.33
N ILE A 185 -26.29 -28.27 2.43
CA ILE A 185 -26.90 -27.79 3.67
C ILE A 185 -26.85 -28.88 4.76
N LYS A 186 -27.06 -30.15 4.39
CA LYS A 186 -26.98 -31.30 5.32
C LYS A 186 -25.54 -31.68 5.66
N SER A 187 -24.60 -31.42 4.75
CA SER A 187 -23.19 -31.73 4.94
C SER A 187 -22.55 -30.85 6.01
N GLY A 188 -21.41 -31.29 6.58
CA GLY A 188 -20.59 -30.47 7.48
C GLY A 188 -19.69 -29.45 6.75
N ASN A 189 -19.75 -29.37 5.42
CA ASN A 189 -18.82 -28.57 4.64
C ASN A 189 -19.13 -27.07 4.75
N ASP A 190 -18.09 -26.23 4.64
CA ASP A 190 -18.19 -24.76 4.73
C ASP A 190 -18.49 -24.10 3.38
N GLU A 191 -18.05 -24.72 2.27
CA GLU A 191 -18.25 -24.22 0.91
C GLU A 191 -18.53 -25.33 -0.11
N LEU A 192 -19.32 -25.01 -1.14
CA LEU A 192 -19.57 -25.86 -2.31
C LEU A 192 -19.29 -25.06 -3.58
N GLN A 193 -18.46 -25.62 -4.47
CA GLN A 193 -18.25 -25.09 -5.82
C GLN A 193 -19.38 -25.56 -6.74
N LEU A 194 -20.12 -24.63 -7.34
CA LEU A 194 -21.19 -24.95 -8.28
C LEU A 194 -20.66 -25.18 -9.70
N PRO A 195 -21.40 -25.93 -10.54
CA PRO A 195 -21.02 -26.15 -11.93
C PRO A 195 -20.82 -24.86 -12.72
N ARG A 196 -19.88 -24.90 -13.67
CA ARG A 196 -19.62 -23.77 -14.56
C ARG A 196 -20.86 -23.51 -15.41
N CYS A 197 -21.32 -22.26 -15.38
CA CYS A 197 -22.56 -21.89 -16.05
C CYS A 197 -22.47 -20.47 -16.65
N ASN A 198 -23.27 -20.23 -17.70
CA ASN A 198 -23.36 -18.93 -18.35
C ASN A 198 -24.19 -17.93 -17.52
N ALA A 199 -24.24 -16.66 -17.95
CA ALA A 199 -24.95 -15.61 -17.22
C ALA A 199 -26.46 -15.89 -17.05
N PHE A 200 -27.09 -16.59 -17.99
CA PHE A 200 -28.50 -16.96 -17.92
C PHE A 200 -28.75 -18.00 -16.82
N TYR A 201 -28.00 -19.09 -16.81
CA TYR A 201 -28.08 -20.11 -15.75
C TYR A 201 -27.74 -19.54 -14.37
N ARG A 202 -26.76 -18.62 -14.26
CA ARG A 202 -26.49 -17.93 -12.99
C ARG A 202 -27.68 -17.17 -12.47
N ARG A 203 -28.37 -16.42 -13.34
CA ARG A 203 -29.58 -15.68 -12.96
C ARG A 203 -30.66 -16.63 -12.43
N LEU A 204 -30.84 -17.78 -13.08
CA LEU A 204 -31.76 -18.82 -12.60
C LEU A 204 -31.35 -19.37 -11.23
N ILE A 205 -30.07 -19.64 -11.00
CA ILE A 205 -29.57 -20.09 -9.69
C ILE A 205 -29.84 -19.04 -8.60
N TYR A 206 -29.59 -17.76 -8.87
CA TYR A 206 -29.93 -16.67 -7.92
C TYR A 206 -31.43 -16.61 -7.65
N GLN A 207 -32.27 -16.81 -8.66
CA GLN A 207 -33.73 -16.87 -8.51
C GLN A 207 -34.14 -18.07 -7.63
N THR A 208 -33.63 -19.27 -7.91
CA THR A 208 -33.92 -20.50 -7.15
C THR A 208 -33.44 -20.39 -5.70
N LYS A 209 -32.30 -19.72 -5.45
CA LYS A 209 -31.82 -19.41 -4.11
C LYS A 209 -32.84 -18.58 -3.33
N THR A 210 -33.39 -17.54 -3.96
CA THR A 210 -34.42 -16.70 -3.34
C THR A 210 -35.73 -17.46 -3.08
N GLU A 211 -36.13 -18.35 -3.99
CA GLU A 211 -37.40 -19.10 -3.87
C GLU A 211 -37.34 -20.27 -2.86
N LYS A 212 -36.25 -21.05 -2.85
CA LYS A 212 -36.17 -22.32 -2.09
C LYS A 212 -35.21 -22.31 -0.89
N PHE A 213 -34.18 -21.47 -0.94
CA PHE A 213 -33.08 -21.47 0.02
C PHE A 213 -32.85 -20.11 0.66
N ALA A 214 -33.91 -19.28 0.72
CA ALA A 214 -33.91 -18.02 1.45
C ALA A 214 -33.34 -18.24 2.85
N ASP A 215 -32.39 -17.39 3.24
CA ASP A 215 -31.72 -17.39 4.55
C ASP A 215 -30.97 -18.68 4.94
N LYS A 216 -30.74 -19.61 4.00
CA LYS A 216 -29.97 -20.87 4.25
C LYS A 216 -28.61 -20.90 3.59
N ILE A 217 -28.44 -20.23 2.45
CA ILE A 217 -27.19 -20.18 1.69
C ILE A 217 -26.89 -18.76 1.19
N CYS A 218 -25.60 -18.44 1.05
CA CYS A 218 -25.09 -17.26 0.36
C CYS A 218 -24.35 -17.70 -0.92
N LEU A 219 -24.45 -16.88 -1.99
CA LEU A 219 -23.85 -17.19 -3.29
C LEU A 219 -22.80 -16.14 -3.62
N GLU A 220 -21.53 -16.55 -3.68
CA GLU A 220 -20.40 -15.70 -4.02
C GLU A 220 -19.84 -16.06 -5.41
N THR A 221 -19.52 -15.06 -6.23
CA THR A 221 -18.76 -15.29 -7.46
C THR A 221 -17.28 -15.04 -7.21
N ARG A 222 -16.44 -16.07 -7.38
CA ARG A 222 -14.98 -15.97 -7.28
C ARG A 222 -14.34 -16.12 -8.66
N GLN A 223 -13.24 -15.41 -8.90
CA GLN A 223 -12.48 -15.52 -10.14
C GLN A 223 -11.33 -16.51 -9.95
N MET A 224 -11.35 -17.62 -10.68
CA MET A 224 -10.30 -18.63 -10.69
C MET A 224 -9.79 -18.85 -12.11
N ASN A 225 -8.48 -18.70 -12.35
CA ASN A 225 -7.83 -18.95 -13.64
C ASN A 225 -8.55 -18.31 -14.85
N LYS A 226 -8.98 -17.04 -14.70
CA LYS A 226 -9.75 -16.21 -15.66
C LYS A 226 -11.26 -16.55 -15.79
N ASP A 227 -11.71 -17.67 -15.26
CA ASP A 227 -13.14 -18.02 -15.21
C ASP A 227 -13.81 -17.47 -13.95
N ARG A 228 -15.04 -16.99 -14.07
CA ARG A 228 -15.91 -16.70 -12.92
C ARG A 228 -16.61 -18.00 -12.52
N ILE A 229 -16.51 -18.41 -11.27
CA ILE A 229 -17.16 -19.62 -10.75
C ILE A 229 -18.02 -19.23 -9.55
N LEU A 230 -19.20 -19.85 -9.42
CA LEU A 230 -20.15 -19.58 -8.36
C LEU A 230 -19.89 -20.55 -7.20
N PHE A 231 -19.82 -20.03 -5.99
CA PHE A 231 -19.66 -20.79 -4.75
C PHE A 231 -20.88 -20.57 -3.87
N ALA A 232 -21.37 -21.65 -3.26
CA ALA A 232 -22.38 -21.61 -2.22
C ALA A 232 -21.70 -21.76 -0.86
N THR A 233 -22.01 -20.86 0.07
CA THR A 233 -21.61 -20.94 1.48
C THR A 233 -22.88 -20.99 2.32
N LYS A 234 -22.82 -21.62 3.50
CA LYS A 234 -23.97 -21.61 4.42
C LYS A 234 -24.26 -20.18 4.87
N PHE A 235 -25.54 -19.84 4.99
CA PHE A 235 -25.95 -18.53 5.47
C PHE A 235 -25.42 -18.34 6.89
N LYS A 236 -24.58 -17.32 7.04
CA LYS A 236 -24.19 -16.81 8.34
C LYS A 236 -25.27 -15.79 8.72
N SER A 237 -25.66 -15.70 9.99
CA SER A 237 -26.58 -14.64 10.43
C SER A 237 -26.07 -13.28 9.94
N LYS A 238 -26.97 -12.32 9.67
CA LYS A 238 -26.57 -10.96 9.26
C LYS A 238 -25.47 -10.38 10.17
N GLU A 239 -25.61 -10.61 11.47
CA GLU A 239 -24.62 -10.22 12.48
C GLU A 239 -23.23 -10.86 12.26
N ASN A 240 -23.18 -12.15 11.88
CA ASN A 240 -21.93 -12.84 11.57
C ASN A 240 -21.31 -12.39 10.24
N GLU A 241 -22.12 -12.03 9.23
CA GLU A 241 -21.64 -11.46 7.96
C GLU A 241 -21.07 -10.05 8.17
N GLU A 242 -21.78 -9.20 8.93
CA GLU A 242 -21.29 -7.87 9.32
C GLU A 242 -20.00 -7.96 10.14
N GLU A 243 -19.91 -8.90 11.09
CA GLU A 243 -18.68 -9.11 11.85
C GLU A 243 -17.51 -9.55 10.95
N SER A 244 -17.77 -10.46 9.99
CA SER A 244 -16.77 -10.91 9.02
C SER A 244 -16.27 -9.77 8.13
N GLU A 245 -17.17 -8.93 7.62
CA GLU A 245 -16.79 -7.77 6.80
C GLU A 245 -16.06 -6.70 7.62
N ARG A 246 -16.45 -6.49 8.87
CA ARG A 246 -15.73 -5.62 9.80
C ARG A 246 -14.32 -6.14 10.09
N LYS A 247 -14.14 -7.45 10.24
CA LYS A 247 -12.81 -8.07 10.40
C LYS A 247 -11.94 -7.82 9.17
N LYS A 248 -12.46 -8.06 7.96
CA LYS A 248 -11.75 -7.77 6.69
C LYS A 248 -11.37 -6.30 6.58
N TYR A 249 -12.28 -5.40 6.93
CA TYR A 249 -12.02 -3.95 6.93
C TYR A 249 -10.87 -3.59 7.87
N ASN A 250 -10.90 -4.10 9.11
CA ASN A 250 -9.83 -3.86 10.09
C ASN A 250 -8.48 -4.46 9.65
N GLU A 251 -8.48 -5.64 9.02
CA GLU A 251 -7.28 -6.24 8.44
C GLU A 251 -6.70 -5.36 7.32
N GLN A 252 -7.54 -4.84 6.42
CA GLN A 252 -7.12 -3.94 5.35
C GLN A 252 -6.56 -2.60 5.87
N LEU A 253 -7.11 -2.07 6.98
CA LEU A 253 -6.56 -0.89 7.63
C LEU A 253 -5.21 -1.16 8.30
N LYS A 254 -5.05 -2.32 8.94
CA LYS A 254 -3.76 -2.72 9.51
C LYS A 254 -2.70 -2.91 8.41
N GLU A 255 -3.09 -3.53 7.31
CA GLU A 255 -2.24 -3.69 6.13
C GLU A 255 -1.83 -2.32 5.56
N LEU A 256 -2.75 -1.35 5.48
CA LEU A 256 -2.42 0.03 5.11
C LEU A 256 -1.36 0.62 6.05
N GLU A 257 -1.52 0.48 7.36
CA GLU A 257 -0.53 0.99 8.32
C GLU A 257 0.85 0.37 8.09
N ASP A 258 0.93 -0.91 7.78
CA ASP A 258 2.20 -1.58 7.46
C ASP A 258 2.81 -1.01 6.17
N PHE A 259 2.00 -0.72 5.14
CA PHE A 259 2.47 -0.15 3.87
C PHE A 259 2.90 1.31 3.94
N VAL A 260 2.30 2.13 4.81
CA VAL A 260 2.80 3.49 5.06
C VAL A 260 4.26 3.43 5.53
N GLY A 261 4.61 2.39 6.31
CA GLY A 261 5.98 1.95 6.55
C GLY A 261 6.96 3.08 6.83
N PHE A 262 7.94 3.27 5.94
CA PHE A 262 9.02 4.24 6.12
C PHE A 262 8.55 5.70 6.20
N SER A 263 7.42 6.04 5.57
CA SER A 263 6.86 7.40 5.64
C SER A 263 6.51 7.82 7.08
N LYS A 264 6.22 6.86 7.97
CA LYS A 264 6.04 7.14 9.41
C LYS A 264 7.30 7.78 10.01
N LEU A 265 8.47 7.26 9.67
CA LEU A 265 9.75 7.76 10.18
C LEU A 265 10.05 9.18 9.67
N ILE A 266 9.76 9.47 8.40
CA ILE A 266 9.93 10.83 7.86
C ILE A 266 9.03 11.82 8.60
N LYS A 267 7.77 11.46 8.88
CA LYS A 267 6.87 12.28 9.71
C LYS A 267 7.42 12.49 11.12
N MET A 268 8.07 11.49 11.72
CA MET A 268 8.74 11.64 13.03
C MET A 268 9.90 12.64 12.99
N ILE A 269 10.73 12.61 11.94
CA ILE A 269 11.83 13.56 11.73
C ILE A 269 11.28 15.00 11.63
N ILE A 270 10.25 15.21 10.80
CA ILE A 270 9.61 16.51 10.60
C ILE A 270 8.98 17.03 11.90
N ASN A 271 8.23 16.18 12.60
CA ASN A 271 7.57 16.54 13.86
C ASN A 271 8.56 16.86 14.98
N ALA A 272 9.78 16.32 14.93
CA ALA A 272 10.83 16.66 15.89
C ALA A 272 11.28 18.13 15.77
N ARG A 273 11.10 18.76 14.59
CA ARG A 273 11.45 20.18 14.33
C ARG A 273 12.91 20.53 14.71
N LYS A 274 13.83 19.58 14.53
CA LYS A 274 15.27 19.73 14.79
C LYS A 274 16.04 20.02 13.52
N LEU A 275 17.26 20.52 13.68
CA LEU A 275 18.20 20.72 12.58
C LEU A 275 18.46 19.40 11.84
N VAL A 276 18.24 19.39 10.53
CA VAL A 276 18.58 18.30 9.62
C VAL A 276 19.70 18.74 8.70
N VAL A 277 20.83 18.04 8.77
CA VAL A 277 22.03 18.33 7.99
C VAL A 277 22.15 17.32 6.85
N GLY A 278 22.53 17.79 5.68
CA GLY A 278 22.92 16.94 4.56
C GLY A 278 24.00 17.62 3.72
N HIS A 279 24.73 16.85 2.93
CA HIS A 279 25.77 17.36 2.04
C HIS A 279 25.30 17.25 0.59
N ASN A 280 25.21 18.37 -0.13
CA ASN A 280 24.64 18.41 -1.48
C ASN A 280 23.21 17.81 -1.55
N MET A 281 22.41 18.07 -0.51
CA MET A 281 21.18 17.32 -0.20
C MET A 281 19.95 17.68 -1.03
N CYS A 282 20.12 18.37 -2.17
CA CYS A 282 18.99 18.84 -2.96
C CYS A 282 18.16 17.65 -3.47
N LEU A 283 18.82 16.61 -3.98
CA LEU A 283 18.15 15.40 -4.45
C LEU A 283 17.55 14.62 -3.29
N ASP A 284 18.28 14.46 -2.19
CA ASP A 284 17.79 13.77 -0.99
C ASP A 284 16.48 14.38 -0.50
N LEU A 285 16.42 15.72 -0.41
CA LEU A 285 15.24 16.45 0.02
C LEU A 285 14.08 16.28 -0.97
N LEU A 286 14.33 16.45 -2.27
CA LEU A 286 13.31 16.29 -3.32
C LEU A 286 12.72 14.89 -3.32
N HIS A 287 13.57 13.86 -3.28
CA HIS A 287 13.11 12.48 -3.25
C HIS A 287 12.40 12.14 -1.93
N THR A 288 12.88 12.65 -0.79
CA THR A 288 12.23 12.44 0.52
C THR A 288 10.80 12.97 0.49
N ILE A 289 10.60 14.19 -0.01
CA ILE A 289 9.27 14.80 -0.09
C ILE A 289 8.39 14.05 -1.07
N ASP A 290 8.85 13.84 -2.31
CA ASP A 290 8.07 13.20 -3.39
C ASP A 290 7.60 11.79 -3.03
N LYS A 291 8.48 11.00 -2.39
CA LYS A 291 8.24 9.57 -2.15
C LYS A 291 7.48 9.30 -0.87
N PHE A 292 7.70 10.08 0.18
CA PHE A 292 7.19 9.75 1.52
C PHE A 292 6.11 10.69 2.04
N LEU A 293 5.97 11.89 1.44
CA LEU A 293 5.05 12.92 1.92
C LEU A 293 4.01 13.24 0.88
N MET A 294 4.40 13.88 -0.22
CA MET A 294 3.47 14.35 -1.26
C MET A 294 4.22 14.64 -2.56
N PRO A 295 3.52 14.61 -3.71
CA PRO A 295 4.12 14.97 -4.99
C PRO A 295 4.74 16.37 -4.98
N LEU A 296 5.90 16.50 -5.61
CA LEU A 296 6.56 17.81 -5.72
C LEU A 296 5.72 18.81 -6.54
N PRO A 297 5.51 20.05 -6.04
CA PRO A 297 4.71 21.05 -6.72
C PRO A 297 5.34 21.49 -8.04
N GLU A 298 4.55 22.02 -8.95
CA GLU A 298 5.07 22.49 -10.24
C GLU A 298 5.91 23.74 -10.08
N ASP A 299 5.52 24.68 -9.23
CA ASP A 299 6.28 25.91 -9.03
C ASP A 299 7.42 25.75 -8.01
N TYR A 300 8.55 26.40 -8.26
CA TYR A 300 9.72 26.36 -7.38
C TYR A 300 9.50 27.14 -6.07
N PHE A 301 8.77 28.25 -6.10
CA PHE A 301 8.51 29.03 -4.88
C PHE A 301 7.57 28.27 -3.95
N ASP A 302 6.57 27.59 -4.52
CA ASP A 302 5.72 26.66 -3.76
C ASP A 302 6.55 25.52 -3.14
N PHE A 303 7.45 24.92 -3.91
CA PHE A 303 8.39 23.92 -3.39
C PHE A 303 9.24 24.47 -2.25
N LYS A 304 9.80 25.68 -2.42
CA LYS A 304 10.67 26.30 -1.42
C LYS A 304 9.91 26.58 -0.11
N GLY A 305 8.67 27.10 -0.21
CA GLY A 305 7.78 27.30 0.94
C GLY A 305 7.52 25.97 1.66
N MET A 306 7.07 24.96 0.91
CA MET A 306 6.84 23.61 1.41
C MET A 306 8.08 23.01 2.10
N ALA A 307 9.26 23.11 1.48
CA ALA A 307 10.49 22.60 2.03
C ALA A 307 10.87 23.26 3.37
N HIS A 308 10.72 24.59 3.48
CA HIS A 308 10.95 25.31 4.73
C HIS A 308 9.92 24.96 5.81
N ASP A 309 8.67 24.70 5.43
CA ASP A 309 7.62 24.31 6.38
C ASP A 309 7.82 22.89 6.93
N LEU A 310 8.28 21.96 6.09
CA LEU A 310 8.57 20.58 6.47
C LEU A 310 9.90 20.47 7.24
N PHE A 311 10.95 21.13 6.75
CA PHE A 311 12.30 21.08 7.30
C PHE A 311 12.75 22.50 7.67
N PRO A 312 12.37 23.00 8.86
CA PRO A 312 12.55 24.41 9.22
C PRO A 312 14.00 24.79 9.53
N LYS A 313 14.89 23.80 9.76
CA LYS A 313 16.28 24.03 10.15
C LYS A 313 17.22 23.02 9.52
#